data_AF-A0A925H8N1-F1
#
_entry.id   AF-A0A925H8N1-F1
#
_cell.length_a   1.000
_cell.length_b   1.000
_cell.length_c   1.000
_cell.angle_alpha   90.00
_cell.angle_beta   90.00
_cell.angle_gamma   90.00
#
_symmetry.space_group_name_H-M   'P 1'
#
loop_
_entity.id
_entity.type
_entity.pdbx_description
1 polymer ?
#
loop_
_entity_poly.entity_id
_entity_poly.type
_entity_poly.pdbx_seq_one_letter_code
_entity_poly.pdbx_strand_id
1 'polypeptide(L)'
;MKFVDEYRSGDIAAKLAAEVANLTMRPLKFMEVCGGHTHTIFKYGIEDLLPPNITMIHGPGCPVCVIPLGRVDDAISIAEQPGVIFTTFGDAMRVPGSKTSLLDAKASGADVRMVYSPLDA
;
A
#
# COMPACT_ATOMS: atom_id res chain seq x y z
N MET A 1 18.32 -14.07 8.88
CA MET A 1 18.48 -12.74 8.24
C MET A 1 18.74 -11.75 9.36
N LYS A 2 19.81 -10.95 9.29
CA LYS A 2 20.19 -10.05 10.40
C LYS A 2 18.97 -9.19 10.79
N PHE A 3 18.71 -9.05 12.09
CA PHE A 3 17.61 -8.26 12.67
C PHE A 3 16.18 -8.82 12.56
N VAL A 4 15.96 -9.95 11.88
CA VAL A 4 14.61 -10.52 11.79
C VAL A 4 14.16 -11.11 13.13
N ASP A 5 15.01 -11.87 13.80
CA ASP A 5 14.65 -12.53 15.07
C ASP A 5 14.57 -11.52 16.21
N GLU A 6 15.47 -10.53 16.22
CA GLU A 6 15.52 -9.47 17.24
C GLU A 6 14.30 -8.53 17.17
N TYR A 7 13.91 -8.06 15.98
CA TYR A 7 12.78 -7.13 15.83
C TYR A 7 11.42 -7.80 15.65
N ARG A 8 11.35 -9.13 15.65
CA ARG A 8 10.08 -9.90 15.64
C ARG A 8 9.84 -10.71 16.92
N SER A 9 10.51 -10.34 18.01
CA SER A 9 10.29 -10.96 19.32
C SER A 9 8.96 -10.51 19.94
N GLY A 10 8.07 -11.47 20.20
CA GLY A 10 6.82 -11.23 20.94
C GLY A 10 7.06 -10.75 22.37
N ASP A 11 8.12 -11.24 23.03
CA ASP A 11 8.49 -10.82 24.39
C ASP A 11 8.89 -9.33 24.43
N ILE A 12 9.64 -8.87 23.43
CA ILE A 12 10.00 -7.45 23.30
C ILE A 12 8.75 -6.62 23.02
N ALA A 13 7.87 -7.08 22.11
CA ALA A 13 6.63 -6.38 21.79
C ALA A 13 5.72 -6.22 23.02
N ALA A 14 5.55 -7.27 23.84
CA ALA A 14 4.75 -7.22 25.05
C ALA A 14 5.32 -6.24 26.10
N LYS A 15 6.65 -6.21 26.27
CA LYS A 15 7.33 -5.25 27.15
C LYS A 15 7.12 -3.81 26.68
N LEU A 16 7.28 -3.55 25.38
CA LEU A 16 7.05 -2.23 24.80
C LEU A 16 5.59 -1.78 24.95
N ALA A 17 4.62 -2.68 24.76
CA ALA A 17 3.21 -2.36 24.97
C ALA A 17 2.90 -1.94 26.41
N ALA A 18 3.49 -2.62 27.40
CA ALA A 18 3.38 -2.24 28.80
C ALA A 18 4.02 -0.87 29.10
N GLU A 19 5.17 -0.57 28.50
CA GLU A 19 5.80 0.76 28.61
C GLU A 19 4.93 1.86 27.98
N VAL A 20 4.37 1.61 26.80
CA VAL A 20 3.42 2.52 26.13
C VAL A 20 2.22 2.77 27.03
N ALA A 21 1.64 1.73 27.64
CA ALA A 21 0.53 1.86 28.58
C ALA A 21 0.85 2.82 29.75
N ASN A 22 2.05 2.72 30.31
CA ASN A 22 2.47 3.57 31.42
C ASN A 22 2.71 5.04 31.00
N LEU A 23 3.06 5.28 29.74
CA LEU A 23 3.34 6.63 29.21
C LEU A 23 2.08 7.35 28.75
N THR A 24 1.01 6.63 28.40
CA THR A 24 -0.17 7.21 27.77
C THR A 24 -1.35 7.31 28.74
N MET A 25 -1.59 8.51 29.27
CA MET A 25 -2.69 8.80 30.21
C MET A 25 -3.91 9.47 29.56
N ARG A 26 -3.78 9.92 28.30
CA ARG A 26 -4.81 10.65 27.56
C ARG A 26 -5.18 9.91 26.27
N PRO A 27 -6.36 10.17 25.70
CA PRO A 27 -6.69 9.70 24.35
C PRO A 27 -5.67 10.20 23.32
N LEU A 28 -5.11 9.29 22.52
CA LEU A 28 -4.14 9.57 21.47
C LEU A 28 -4.62 8.99 20.15
N LYS A 29 -4.32 9.69 19.06
CA LYS A 29 -4.59 9.24 17.69
C LYS A 29 -3.29 9.24 16.93
N PHE A 30 -2.89 8.09 16.40
CA PHE A 30 -1.68 7.94 15.58
C PHE A 30 -2.08 7.58 14.17
N MET A 31 -1.66 8.39 13.20
CA MET A 31 -1.88 8.10 11.79
C MET A 31 -0.62 7.52 11.18
N GLU A 32 -0.77 6.38 10.50
CA GLU A 32 0.25 5.85 9.60
C GLU A 32 -0.16 6.09 8.14
N VAL A 33 0.82 6.21 7.25
CA VAL A 33 0.61 6.48 5.82
C VAL A 33 1.50 5.57 4.98
N CYS A 34 1.48 4.28 5.28
CA CYS A 34 2.23 3.26 4.56
C CYS A 34 1.48 1.93 4.58
N GLY A 35 1.07 1.44 3.40
CA GLY A 35 0.35 0.16 3.31
C GLY A 35 1.11 -1.02 3.93
N GLY A 36 2.46 -0.98 3.97
CA GLY A 36 3.28 -1.97 4.67
C GLY A 36 3.14 -1.92 6.20
N HIS A 37 2.98 -0.72 6.78
CA HIS A 37 2.67 -0.57 8.21
C HIS A 37 1.24 -1.01 8.48
N THR A 38 0.26 -0.60 7.68
CA THR A 38 -1.12 -1.10 7.76
C THR A 38 -1.14 -2.64 7.79
N HIS A 39 -0.49 -3.28 6.81
CA HIS A 39 -0.41 -4.73 6.73
C HIS A 39 0.23 -5.35 7.99
N THR A 40 1.31 -4.76 8.49
CA THR A 40 2.00 -5.23 9.70
C THR A 40 1.12 -5.11 10.95
N ILE A 41 0.42 -3.99 11.13
CA ILE A 41 -0.49 -3.74 12.24
C ILE A 41 -1.59 -4.80 12.29
N PHE A 42 -2.27 -5.03 11.16
CA PHE A 42 -3.33 -6.04 11.07
C PHE A 42 -2.78 -7.46 11.22
N LYS A 43 -1.68 -7.79 10.53
CA LYS A 43 -1.10 -9.14 10.54
C LYS A 43 -0.71 -9.60 11.94
N TYR A 44 -0.20 -8.70 12.76
CA TYR A 44 0.27 -9.02 14.11
C TYR A 44 -0.67 -8.54 15.23
N GLY A 45 -1.85 -8.02 14.90
CA GLY A 45 -2.81 -7.53 15.90
C GLY A 45 -2.24 -6.43 16.80
N ILE A 46 -1.41 -5.54 16.25
CA ILE A 46 -0.73 -4.50 17.06
C ILE A 46 -1.75 -3.59 17.74
N GLU A 47 -2.88 -3.29 17.07
CA GLU A 47 -3.93 -2.47 17.64
C GLU A 47 -4.58 -3.11 18.88
N ASP A 48 -4.74 -4.44 18.90
CA ASP A 48 -5.26 -5.19 20.04
C ASP A 48 -4.26 -5.24 21.22
N LEU A 49 -2.96 -5.09 20.94
CA LEU A 49 -1.90 -5.04 21.94
C LEU A 49 -1.79 -3.65 22.60
N LEU A 50 -2.28 -2.60 21.94
CA LEU A 50 -2.18 -1.24 22.45
C LEU A 50 -3.25 -0.94 23.52
N PRO A 51 -2.97 0.01 24.43
CA PRO A 51 -3.97 0.53 25.36
C PRO A 51 -5.21 1.09 24.65
N PRO A 52 -6.42 0.95 25.23
CA PRO A 52 -7.67 1.37 24.59
C PRO A 52 -7.80 2.89 24.41
N ASN A 53 -6.96 3.69 25.08
CA ASN A 53 -6.88 5.13 24.87
C ASN A 53 -6.06 5.51 23.62
N ILE A 54 -5.49 4.55 22.90
CA ILE A 54 -4.78 4.78 21.64
C ILE A 54 -5.65 4.30 20.49
N THR A 55 -5.85 5.16 19.50
CA THR A 55 -6.53 4.82 18.25
C THR A 55 -5.55 4.92 17.08
N MET A 56 -5.46 3.86 16.28
CA MET A 56 -4.70 3.89 15.04
C MET A 56 -5.58 4.44 13.91
N ILE A 57 -5.01 5.29 13.07
CA ILE A 57 -5.66 5.82 11.87
C ILE A 57 -4.84 5.36 10.67
N HIS A 58 -5.50 4.64 9.76
CA HIS A 58 -4.89 4.19 8.51
C HIS A 58 -5.10 5.23 7.43
N GLY A 59 -4.05 6.01 7.18
CA GLY A 59 -4.05 7.07 6.18
C GLY A 59 -3.89 6.55 4.74
N PRO A 60 -3.85 7.46 3.76
CA PRO A 60 -3.74 7.11 2.34
C PRO A 60 -2.30 6.68 1.94
N GLY A 61 -1.84 5.55 2.48
CA GLY A 61 -0.48 5.03 2.30
C GLY A 61 -0.26 4.14 1.07
N CYS A 62 -1.25 4.04 0.17
CA CYS A 62 -1.21 3.23 -1.04
C CYS A 62 -1.10 4.14 -2.26
N PRO A 63 0.07 4.23 -2.92
CA PRO A 63 0.26 5.17 -4.05
C PRO A 63 -0.67 4.87 -5.22
N VAL A 64 -0.98 3.59 -5.48
CA VAL A 64 -1.89 3.16 -6.54
C VAL A 64 -3.34 3.55 -6.24
N CYS A 65 -3.75 3.46 -4.98
CA CYS A 65 -5.13 3.73 -4.55
C CYS A 65 -5.49 5.21 -4.60
N VAL A 66 -4.49 6.11 -4.63
CA VAL A 66 -4.68 7.56 -4.65
C VAL A 66 -4.39 8.18 -6.02
N ILE A 67 -4.16 7.37 -7.05
CA ILE A 67 -3.97 7.88 -8.41
C ILE A 67 -5.26 8.60 -8.86
N PRO A 68 -5.18 9.87 -9.30
CA PRO A 68 -6.36 10.56 -9.81
C PRO A 68 -6.93 9.85 -11.04
N LEU A 69 -8.26 9.77 -11.13
CA LEU A 69 -8.96 9.11 -12.25
C LEU A 69 -8.44 9.56 -13.63
N GLY A 70 -8.28 10.87 -13.83
CA GLY A 70 -7.77 11.42 -15.09
C GLY A 70 -6.34 10.98 -15.44
N ARG A 71 -5.51 10.61 -14.46
CA ARG A 71 -4.17 10.05 -14.72
C ARG A 71 -4.23 8.61 -15.21
N VAL A 72 -5.23 7.86 -14.78
CA VAL A 72 -5.50 6.52 -15.30
C VAL A 72 -6.02 6.60 -16.73
N ASP A 73 -6.92 7.55 -17.01
CA ASP A 73 -7.40 7.82 -18.38
C ASP A 73 -6.27 8.23 -19.33
N ASP A 74 -5.38 9.14 -18.89
CA ASP A 74 -4.18 9.53 -19.65
C ASP A 74 -3.31 8.30 -19.99
N ALA A 75 -3.07 7.41 -19.00
CA ALA A 75 -2.28 6.20 -19.18
C ALA A 75 -2.90 5.23 -20.19
N ILE A 76 -4.22 5.03 -20.13
CA ILE A 76 -4.95 4.18 -21.08
C ILE A 76 -4.87 4.76 -22.49
N SER A 77 -5.09 6.08 -22.64
CA SER A 77 -4.98 6.78 -23.91
C SER A 77 -3.59 6.63 -24.54
N ILE A 78 -2.52 6.69 -23.73
CA ILE A 78 -1.15 6.46 -24.20
C ILE A 78 -0.97 5.00 -24.62
N ALA A 79 -1.45 4.04 -23.83
CA ALA A 79 -1.30 2.61 -24.10
C ALA A 79 -1.99 2.16 -25.40
N GLU A 80 -3.08 2.80 -25.79
CA GLU A 80 -3.83 2.49 -27.01
C GLU A 80 -3.20 3.08 -28.28
N GLN A 81 -2.15 3.90 -28.17
CA GLN A 81 -1.49 4.49 -29.34
C GLN A 81 -0.69 3.44 -30.14
N PRO A 82 -0.74 3.49 -31.49
CA PRO A 82 0.05 2.59 -32.32
C PRO A 82 1.55 2.67 -32.03
N GLY A 83 2.18 1.52 -31.82
CA GLY A 83 3.62 1.41 -31.60
C GLY A 83 4.09 1.70 -30.16
N VAL A 84 3.17 1.94 -29.22
CA VAL A 84 3.50 2.09 -27.80
C VAL A 84 3.55 0.74 -27.10
N ILE A 85 4.61 0.52 -26.33
CA ILE A 85 4.66 -0.50 -25.28
C ILE A 85 4.47 0.22 -23.96
N PHE A 86 3.35 -0.02 -23.27
CA PHE A 86 3.07 0.61 -21.98
C PHE A 86 3.42 -0.33 -20.83
N THR A 87 4.39 0.05 -20.01
CA THR A 87 4.81 -0.74 -18.84
C THR A 87 4.20 -0.19 -17.56
N THR A 88 3.71 -1.06 -16.68
CA THR A 88 3.14 -0.67 -15.39
C THR A 88 3.28 -1.75 -14.34
N PHE A 89 3.15 -1.41 -13.06
CA PHE A 89 3.08 -2.39 -11.99
C PHE A 89 1.73 -3.14 -12.02
N GLY A 90 1.73 -4.39 -11.59
CA GLY A 90 0.57 -5.28 -11.74
C GLY A 90 -0.68 -4.83 -10.97
N ASP A 91 -0.50 -4.16 -9.84
CA ASP A 91 -1.58 -3.55 -9.05
C ASP A 91 -2.25 -2.39 -9.79
N ALA A 92 -1.47 -1.55 -10.46
CA ALA A 92 -1.96 -0.42 -11.26
C ALA A 92 -2.76 -0.86 -12.50
N MET A 93 -2.54 -2.07 -13.03
CA MET A 93 -3.25 -2.56 -14.23
C MET A 93 -4.78 -2.61 -14.05
N ARG A 94 -5.25 -2.87 -12.83
CA ARG A 94 -6.67 -3.07 -12.51
C ARG A 94 -7.36 -1.80 -12.03
N VAL A 95 -6.63 -0.70 -11.89
CA VAL A 95 -7.22 0.56 -11.45
C VAL A 95 -8.17 1.04 -12.55
N PRO A 96 -9.46 1.29 -12.23
CA PRO A 96 -10.41 1.75 -13.22
C PRO A 96 -10.12 3.20 -13.59
N GLY A 97 -10.08 3.48 -14.89
CA GLY A 97 -10.28 4.82 -15.43
C GLY A 97 -11.78 5.15 -15.51
N SER A 98 -12.10 6.20 -16.24
CA SER A 98 -13.48 6.66 -16.44
C SER A 98 -14.36 5.66 -17.20
N LYS A 99 -13.76 4.82 -18.07
CA LYS A 99 -14.47 3.86 -18.94
C LYS A 99 -13.92 2.44 -18.89
N THR A 100 -12.60 2.31 -18.85
CA THR A 100 -11.87 1.04 -18.93
C THR A 100 -10.68 1.06 -17.97
N SER A 101 -9.94 -0.04 -17.88
CA SER A 101 -8.65 -0.13 -17.19
C SER A 101 -7.51 -0.44 -18.18
N LEU A 102 -6.25 -0.34 -17.73
CA LEU A 102 -5.10 -0.81 -18.50
C LEU A 102 -5.16 -2.31 -18.79
N LEU A 103 -5.79 -3.09 -17.91
CA LEU A 103 -6.05 -4.51 -18.14
C LEU A 103 -7.06 -4.75 -19.27
N ASP A 104 -8.09 -3.90 -19.39
CA ASP A 104 -9.07 -3.97 -20.48
C ASP A 104 -8.47 -3.50 -21.81
N ALA A 105 -7.64 -2.45 -21.78
CA ALA A 105 -6.90 -1.99 -22.96
C ALA A 105 -5.98 -3.11 -23.50
N LYS A 106 -5.29 -3.82 -22.60
CA LYS A 106 -4.51 -5.02 -22.95
C LYS A 106 -5.37 -6.10 -23.60
N ALA A 107 -6.53 -6.40 -23.02
CA ALA A 107 -7.47 -7.38 -23.57
C ALA A 107 -8.01 -6.96 -24.96
N SER A 108 -8.03 -5.66 -25.23
CA SER A 108 -8.46 -5.06 -26.50
C SER A 108 -7.33 -4.96 -27.55
N GLY A 109 -6.13 -5.41 -27.23
CA GLY A 109 -5.00 -5.52 -28.16
C GLY A 109 -3.86 -4.51 -27.94
N ALA A 110 -3.95 -3.62 -26.94
CA ALA A 110 -2.83 -2.74 -26.59
C ALA A 110 -1.64 -3.54 -26.00
N ASP A 111 -0.40 -3.14 -26.30
CA ASP A 111 0.80 -3.77 -25.74
C ASP A 111 1.09 -3.23 -24.33
N VAL A 112 0.35 -3.72 -23.35
CA VAL A 112 0.54 -3.40 -21.92
C VAL A 112 1.28 -4.53 -21.21
N ARG A 113 2.42 -4.21 -20.60
CA ARG A 113 3.30 -5.18 -19.92
C ARG A 113 3.42 -4.87 -18.43
N MET A 114 3.36 -5.92 -17.62
CA MET A 114 3.63 -5.81 -16.20
C MET A 114 5.14 -5.82 -15.96
N VAL A 115 5.61 -4.92 -15.10
CA VAL A 115 7.00 -4.87 -14.65
C VAL A 115 7.08 -4.89 -13.11
N TYR A 116 8.23 -5.29 -12.57
CA TYR A 116 8.50 -5.27 -11.13
C TYR A 116 9.40 -4.10 -10.72
N SER A 117 10.05 -3.48 -11.69
CA SER A 117 10.88 -2.30 -11.52
C SER A 117 10.80 -1.43 -12.78
N PRO A 118 10.95 -0.10 -12.67
CA PRO A 118 11.18 0.75 -13.84
C PRO A 118 12.42 0.34 -14.66
N LEU A 119 13.33 -0.46 -14.09
CA LEU A 119 14.50 -1.01 -14.79
C LEU A 119 14.16 -2.13 -15.80
N ASP A 120 12.95 -2.71 -15.71
CA ASP A 120 12.51 -3.77 -16.63
C ASP A 120 11.88 -3.20 -17.92
N ALA A 121 11.71 -1.87 -18.00
CA ALA A 121 11.00 -1.17 -19.06
C ALA A 121 11.88 -0.79 -20.26
#